data_AF-M9M1L3-F1
#
_entry.id   AF-M9M1L3-F1
#
_cell.length_a   1.000
_cell.length_b   1.000
_cell.length_c   1.000
_cell.angle_alpha   90.00
_cell.angle_beta   90.00
_cell.angle_gamma   90.00
#
_symmetry.space_group_name_H-M   'P 1'
#
loop_
_entity.id
_entity.type
_entity.pdbx_description
1 polymer ?
#
loop_
_entity_poly.entity_id
_entity_poly.type
_entity_poly.pdbx_seq_one_letter_code
_entity_poly.pdbx_strand_id
1 'polypeptide(L)'
;MTSSGGSKITDKLVSRALREAKIYYTPKEHDLLQQLFQTMFVLLSAAKGLLGDTRCFRVIGDGSPVETGARSFGKFLCDCRKSGNWKCSCKRQFSDPDANWGWDSYREKYDYGRTLYMFTAADSASNLPVYLRLFRASQHDALPIYTMLEHDDISAIIDLNLRRSGQTVYNEMKMGADGVPVCPIGRNMLCWGKCLGRQRIKWRCPAKVGKWECPTPCSPSEYG
;
A
#
# COMPACT_ATOMS: atom_id res chain seq x y z
N MET A 1 10.18 28.76 -23.71
CA MET A 1 8.72 28.68 -23.50
C MET A 1 8.42 27.44 -22.69
N THR A 2 7.81 27.67 -21.51
CA THR A 2 7.20 26.75 -20.53
C THR A 2 7.97 25.50 -20.08
N SER A 3 8.85 25.71 -19.11
CA SER A 3 9.20 24.74 -18.06
C SER A 3 7.95 24.40 -17.22
N SER A 4 7.36 23.21 -17.40
CA SER A 4 6.37 22.70 -16.46
C SER A 4 7.09 22.07 -15.27
N GLY A 5 7.24 22.88 -14.22
CA GLY A 5 7.74 22.46 -12.92
C GLY A 5 6.91 21.30 -12.35
N GLY A 6 7.62 20.27 -11.93
CA GLY A 6 7.04 19.13 -11.26
C GLY A 6 8.11 18.10 -10.97
N SER A 7 8.99 18.37 -10.00
CA SER A 7 9.68 17.28 -9.30
C SER A 7 8.61 16.55 -8.51
N LYS A 8 7.86 15.67 -9.18
CA LYS A 8 6.80 14.92 -8.54
C LYS A 8 7.47 13.89 -7.68
N ILE A 9 7.07 13.84 -6.41
CA ILE A 9 7.48 12.83 -5.42
C ILE A 9 7.54 11.42 -6.04
N THR A 10 6.63 11.10 -6.97
CA THR A 10 6.62 9.87 -7.75
C THR A 10 7.93 9.58 -8.49
N ASP A 11 8.56 10.56 -9.15
CA ASP A 11 9.81 10.31 -9.88
C ASP A 11 10.96 10.00 -8.91
N LYS A 12 10.97 10.68 -7.76
CA LYS A 12 11.92 10.40 -6.66
C LYS A 12 11.68 9.02 -6.04
N LEU A 13 10.43 8.59 -5.89
CA LEU A 13 10.07 7.27 -5.37
C LEU A 13 10.44 6.16 -6.37
N VAL A 14 10.16 6.37 -7.66
CA VAL A 14 10.54 5.45 -8.75
C VAL A 14 12.06 5.31 -8.83
N SER A 15 12.80 6.43 -8.82
CA SER A 15 14.27 6.38 -8.78
C SER A 15 14.84 5.77 -7.50
N ARG A 16 14.08 5.76 -6.40
CA ARG A 16 14.48 5.11 -5.14
C ARG A 16 14.22 3.60 -5.17
N ALA A 17 13.10 3.17 -5.72
CA ALA A 17 12.77 1.75 -5.91
C ALA A 17 13.71 1.08 -6.92
N LEU A 18 14.05 1.77 -8.02
CA LEU A 18 14.96 1.27 -9.05
C LEU A 18 16.45 1.33 -8.67
N ARG A 19 16.79 1.86 -7.49
CA ARG A 19 18.18 1.96 -7.07
C ARG A 19 18.61 0.60 -6.53
N GLU A 20 19.35 -0.18 -7.34
CA GLU A 20 20.03 -1.44 -6.95
C GLU A 20 21.16 -1.25 -5.91
N ALA A 21 21.06 -0.24 -5.05
CA ALA A 21 22.01 -0.02 -3.98
C ALA A 21 21.53 -0.74 -2.72
N LYS A 22 22.47 -1.35 -2.00
CA LYS A 22 22.30 -1.80 -0.60
C LYS A 22 21.41 -0.80 0.15
N ILE A 23 20.21 -1.23 0.53
CA ILE A 23 19.34 -0.41 1.36
C ILE A 23 20.04 -0.28 2.70
N TYR A 24 20.52 0.93 3.01
CA TYR A 24 21.02 1.25 4.33
C TYR A 24 19.84 1.30 5.29
N TYR A 25 19.52 0.14 5.86
CA TYR A 25 18.51 0.01 6.88
C TYR A 25 19.10 0.48 8.21
N THR A 26 18.61 1.60 8.72
CA THR A 26 18.90 2.02 10.10
C THR A 26 17.99 1.24 11.04
N PRO A 27 18.53 0.49 12.01
CA PRO A 27 17.72 -0.19 13.00
C PRO A 27 16.73 0.75 13.66
N LYS A 28 15.50 0.27 13.85
CA LYS A 28 14.38 0.97 14.46
C LYS A 28 13.94 0.22 15.71
N GLU A 29 13.26 0.94 16.59
CA GLU A 29 12.75 0.43 17.86
C GLU A 29 11.80 -0.76 17.65
N HIS A 30 11.09 -0.80 16.53
CA HIS A 30 10.21 -1.91 16.16
C HIS A 30 10.97 -3.17 15.70
N ASP A 31 12.27 -3.12 15.41
CA ASP A 31 13.02 -4.30 15.01
C ASP A 31 13.19 -5.27 16.17
N LEU A 32 13.38 -4.76 17.39
CA LEU A 32 13.45 -5.58 18.59
C LEU A 32 12.11 -6.31 18.82
N LEU A 33 10.99 -5.61 18.64
CA LEU A 33 9.67 -6.22 18.73
C LEU A 33 9.51 -7.32 17.69
N GLN A 34 9.97 -7.10 16.45
CA GLN A 34 9.92 -8.11 15.39
C GLN A 34 10.84 -9.30 15.69
N GLN A 35 12.02 -9.09 16.26
CA GLN A 35 12.92 -10.17 16.71
C GLN A 35 12.29 -11.01 17.82
N LEU A 36 11.69 -10.36 18.83
CA LEU A 36 10.96 -11.05 19.89
C LEU A 36 9.77 -11.82 19.33
N PHE A 37 8.99 -11.21 18.44
CA PHE A 37 7.86 -11.85 17.80
C PHE A 37 8.30 -13.09 16.98
N GLN A 38 9.36 -12.95 16.20
CA GLN A 38 9.93 -14.03 15.40
C GLN A 38 10.40 -15.20 16.29
N THR A 39 11.19 -14.90 17.32
CA THR A 39 11.80 -15.93 18.18
C THR A 39 10.79 -16.64 19.07
N MET A 40 9.85 -15.90 19.65
CA MET A 40 8.89 -16.44 20.61
C MET A 40 7.64 -17.03 19.97
N PHE A 41 7.25 -16.57 18.77
CA PHE A 41 5.98 -16.98 18.15
C PHE A 41 6.19 -17.66 16.81
N VAL A 42 6.88 -17.02 15.88
CA VAL A 42 6.96 -17.51 14.49
C VAL A 42 7.76 -18.79 14.39
N LEU A 43 8.98 -18.83 14.93
CA LEU A 43 9.84 -20.01 14.86
C LEU A 43 9.26 -21.20 15.62
N LEU A 44 8.66 -20.96 16.79
CA LEU A 44 7.98 -22.01 17.55
C LEU A 44 6.73 -22.54 16.83
N SER A 45 5.96 -21.65 16.19
CA SER A 45 4.80 -22.07 15.39
C SER A 45 5.21 -22.88 14.17
N ALA A 46 6.31 -22.49 13.51
CA ALA A 46 6.90 -23.25 12.40
C ALA A 46 7.32 -24.65 12.84
N ALA A 47 8.06 -24.75 13.96
CA ALA A 47 8.52 -26.02 14.52
C ALA A 47 7.36 -26.95 14.93
N LYS A 48 6.21 -26.38 15.29
CA LYS A 48 4.97 -27.11 15.59
C LYS A 48 4.11 -27.42 14.36
N GLY A 49 4.54 -27.02 13.15
CA GLY A 49 3.79 -27.23 11.92
C GLY A 49 2.53 -26.36 11.79
N LEU A 50 2.41 -25.29 12.57
CA LEU A 50 1.20 -24.45 12.62
C LEU A 50 1.15 -23.40 11.49
N LEU A 51 2.23 -23.24 10.72
CA LEU A 51 2.35 -22.23 9.66
C LEU A 51 2.11 -22.80 8.25
N GLY A 52 1.75 -24.08 8.11
CA GLY A 52 1.66 -24.77 6.82
C GLY A 52 3.01 -25.26 6.32
N ASP A 53 3.15 -25.45 5.00
CA ASP A 53 4.41 -25.92 4.40
C ASP A 53 5.45 -24.78 4.37
N THR A 54 6.44 -24.87 5.25
CA THR A 54 7.52 -23.89 5.35
C THR A 54 8.48 -23.91 4.16
N ARG A 55 8.43 -24.94 3.30
CA ARG A 55 9.20 -25.01 2.05
C ARG A 55 8.51 -24.30 0.88
N CYS A 56 7.20 -24.08 0.99
CA CYS A 56 6.39 -23.33 0.04
C CYS A 56 5.58 -22.27 0.80
N PHE A 57 6.28 -21.46 1.60
CA PHE A 57 5.62 -20.58 2.54
C PHE A 57 4.98 -19.38 1.85
N ARG A 58 3.65 -19.29 1.92
CA ARG A 58 2.87 -18.18 1.36
C ARG A 58 2.33 -17.30 2.48
N VAL A 59 2.34 -16.00 2.22
CA VAL A 59 1.82 -15.00 3.15
C VAL A 59 0.80 -14.11 2.48
N ILE A 60 -0.19 -13.68 3.25
CA ILE A 60 -1.13 -12.62 2.87
C ILE A 60 -0.90 -11.47 3.83
N GLY A 61 -0.91 -10.24 3.32
CA GLY A 61 -0.69 -9.04 4.12
C GLY A 61 -1.89 -8.11 4.06
N ASP A 62 -2.22 -7.49 5.20
CA ASP A 62 -3.18 -6.40 5.26
C ASP A 62 -2.79 -5.35 6.30
N GLY A 63 -3.29 -4.13 6.11
CA GLY A 63 -3.09 -2.99 6.99
C GLY A 63 -4.35 -2.66 7.79
N SER A 64 -4.20 -2.33 9.05
CA SER A 64 -5.29 -1.88 9.92
C SER A 64 -4.89 -0.63 10.71
N PRO A 65 -5.77 0.38 10.83
CA PRO A 65 -5.56 1.51 11.73
C PRO A 65 -5.45 1.05 13.18
N VAL A 66 -4.51 1.62 13.92
CA VAL A 66 -4.27 1.37 15.35
C VAL A 66 -4.24 2.71 16.07
N GLU A 67 -5.31 2.99 16.80
CA GLU A 67 -5.34 4.10 17.74
C GLU A 67 -4.38 3.79 18.89
N THR A 68 -3.36 4.63 19.08
CA THR A 68 -2.42 4.49 20.19
C THR A 68 -2.86 5.38 21.36
N GLY A 69 -2.29 5.21 22.55
CA GLY A 69 -2.52 6.11 23.68
C GLY A 69 -1.97 7.54 23.49
N ALA A 70 -1.71 7.93 22.25
CA ALA A 70 -1.16 9.21 21.86
C ALA A 70 -2.19 10.32 21.95
N ARG A 71 -1.69 11.54 22.07
CA ARG A 71 -2.49 12.76 21.97
C ARG A 71 -1.75 13.72 21.05
N SER A 72 -2.45 14.27 20.07
CA SER A 72 -1.90 15.26 19.13
C SER A 72 -1.29 16.47 19.83
N PHE A 73 -1.84 16.85 21.00
CA PHE A 73 -1.33 17.94 21.81
C PHE A 73 -0.47 17.48 23.00
N GLY A 74 -0.20 16.19 23.15
CA GLY A 74 0.50 15.62 24.30
C GLY A 74 -0.26 15.80 25.63
N LYS A 75 0.28 15.20 26.69
CA LYS A 75 -0.16 15.44 28.06
C LYS A 75 0.58 16.67 28.61
N PHE A 76 -0.18 17.64 29.13
CA PHE A 76 0.39 18.81 29.79
C PHE A 76 1.11 18.40 31.07
N LEU A 77 2.32 18.90 31.26
CA LEU A 77 3.11 18.73 32.49
C LEU A 77 3.09 20.00 33.37
N CYS A 78 2.22 20.94 33.04
CA CYS A 78 2.10 22.24 33.70
C CYS A 78 0.64 22.57 33.96
N ASP A 79 0.42 23.54 34.85
CA ASP A 79 -0.90 24.03 35.25
C ASP A 79 -1.27 25.39 34.62
N CYS A 80 -0.53 25.86 33.60
CA CYS A 80 -0.74 27.17 32.97
C CYS A 80 -2.17 27.37 32.43
N ARG A 81 -2.89 26.29 32.11
CA ARG A 81 -4.31 26.38 31.71
C ARG A 81 -5.24 26.78 32.85
N LYS A 82 -4.91 26.46 34.10
CA LYS A 82 -5.70 26.89 35.28
C LYS A 82 -5.67 28.41 35.45
N SER A 83 -4.57 29.06 35.07
CA SER A 83 -4.42 30.52 35.08
C SER A 83 -4.86 31.20 33.78
N GLY A 84 -5.53 30.49 32.87
CA GLY A 84 -6.03 31.06 31.61
C GLY A 84 -4.98 31.22 30.50
N ASN A 85 -3.74 30.75 30.70
CA ASN A 85 -2.72 30.77 29.66
C ASN A 85 -2.87 29.55 28.73
N TRP A 86 -3.57 29.75 27.61
CA TRP A 86 -3.81 28.71 26.59
C TRP A 86 -2.66 28.47 25.63
N LYS A 87 -1.65 29.36 25.58
CA LYS A 87 -0.51 29.33 24.64
C LYS A 87 0.84 29.10 25.34
N CYS A 88 0.85 28.37 26.45
CA CYS A 88 2.09 28.08 27.18
C CYS A 88 3.09 27.26 26.34
N SER A 89 4.38 27.58 26.47
CA SER A 89 5.51 26.87 25.85
C SER A 89 6.10 25.76 26.73
N CYS A 90 5.43 25.42 27.84
CA CYS A 90 5.88 24.38 28.76
C CYS A 90 6.00 23.01 28.08
N LYS A 91 6.91 22.18 28.60
CA LYS A 91 7.13 20.82 28.13
C LYS A 91 5.86 19.98 28.20
N ARG A 92 5.75 19.04 27.27
CA ARG A 92 4.63 18.12 27.14
C ARG A 92 5.16 16.70 27.05
N GLN A 93 4.40 15.76 27.57
CA GLN A 93 4.70 14.33 27.46
C GLN A 93 3.91 13.74 26.29
N PHE A 94 4.60 13.06 25.38
CA PHE A 94 3.99 12.30 24.30
C PHE A 94 4.29 10.82 24.54
N SER A 95 3.25 10.03 24.80
CA SER A 95 3.38 8.58 25.01
C SER A 95 3.81 7.86 23.73
N ASP A 96 3.43 8.42 22.59
CA ASP A 96 3.87 8.02 21.25
C ASP A 96 4.22 9.29 20.46
N PRO A 97 5.51 9.64 20.36
CA PRO A 97 5.94 10.87 19.71
C PRO A 97 5.85 10.83 18.18
N ASP A 98 5.74 9.65 17.55
CA ASP A 98 5.63 9.52 16.09
C ASP A 98 4.19 9.31 15.62
N ALA A 99 3.22 9.17 16.53
CA ALA A 99 1.81 9.08 16.19
C ALA A 99 1.39 10.30 15.36
N ASN A 100 0.59 10.06 14.33
CA ASN A 100 0.04 11.12 13.50
C ASN A 100 -1.36 10.76 12.99
N TRP A 101 -1.93 11.62 12.15
CA TRP A 101 -3.27 11.42 11.59
C TRP A 101 -3.26 10.47 10.39
N GLY A 102 -4.18 9.51 10.42
CA GLY A 102 -4.55 8.62 9.31
C GLY A 102 -6.01 8.80 8.90
N TRP A 103 -6.43 8.04 7.89
CA TRP A 103 -7.82 7.99 7.43
C TRP A 103 -8.27 6.54 7.32
N ASP A 104 -9.21 6.15 8.19
CA ASP A 104 -9.89 4.86 8.14
C ASP A 104 -11.02 4.95 7.12
N SER A 105 -10.77 4.50 5.89
CA SER A 105 -11.77 4.52 4.81
C SER A 105 -12.97 3.61 5.06
N TYR A 106 -12.82 2.56 5.87
CA TYR A 106 -13.92 1.65 6.20
C TYR A 106 -14.90 2.30 7.19
N ARG A 107 -14.36 3.07 8.15
CA ARG A 107 -15.17 3.78 9.17
C ARG A 107 -15.42 5.24 8.84
N GLU A 108 -14.92 5.73 7.71
CA GLU A 108 -15.01 7.13 7.26
C GLU A 108 -14.61 8.14 8.34
N LYS A 109 -13.50 7.88 9.05
CA LYS A 109 -13.03 8.74 10.14
C LYS A 109 -11.52 8.93 10.13
N TYR A 110 -11.09 10.06 10.69
CA TYR A 110 -9.68 10.28 11.03
C TYR A 110 -9.32 9.55 12.33
N ASP A 111 -8.15 8.92 12.35
CA ASP A 111 -7.56 8.30 13.53
C ASP A 111 -6.21 8.96 13.85
N TYR A 112 -5.86 9.09 15.13
CA TYR A 112 -4.56 9.59 15.57
C TYR A 112 -3.77 8.46 16.23
N GLY A 113 -2.74 7.96 15.54
CA GLY A 113 -2.02 6.79 15.99
C GLY A 113 -1.07 6.27 14.93
N ARG A 114 -1.20 4.98 14.62
CA ARG A 114 -0.31 4.21 13.76
C ARG A 114 -1.12 3.30 12.83
N THR A 115 -0.47 2.81 11.78
CA THR A 115 -1.00 1.74 10.94
C THR A 115 -0.24 0.46 11.23
N LEU A 116 -0.93 -0.58 11.67
CA LEU A 116 -0.36 -1.91 11.77
C LEU A 116 -0.50 -2.60 10.42
N TYR A 117 0.60 -3.04 9.86
CA TYR A 117 0.59 -3.98 8.75
C TYR A 117 1.04 -5.35 9.24
N MET A 118 0.31 -6.38 8.86
CA MET A 118 0.54 -7.74 9.31
C MET A 118 0.58 -8.69 8.13
N PHE A 119 1.61 -9.54 8.07
CA PHE A 119 1.56 -10.73 7.23
C PHE A 119 1.13 -11.93 8.06
N THR A 120 0.26 -12.75 7.48
CA THR A 120 -0.22 -14.00 8.06
C THR A 120 0.16 -15.18 7.15
N ALA A 121 0.41 -16.34 7.75
CA ALA A 121 0.62 -17.59 7.02
C ALA A 121 -0.65 -17.99 6.27
N ALA A 122 -0.67 -17.77 4.95
CA ALA A 122 -1.86 -17.90 4.11
C ALA A 122 -2.41 -19.33 4.10
N ASP A 123 -1.51 -20.30 4.03
CA ASP A 123 -1.85 -21.72 3.94
C ASP A 123 -2.00 -22.39 5.32
N SER A 124 -1.90 -21.61 6.42
CA SER A 124 -2.14 -22.13 7.76
C SER A 124 -3.62 -22.14 8.09
N ALA A 125 -4.07 -23.19 8.79
CA ALA A 125 -5.46 -23.33 9.22
C ALA A 125 -5.98 -22.15 10.07
N SER A 126 -5.07 -21.46 10.76
CA SER A 126 -5.41 -20.37 11.69
C SER A 126 -4.93 -18.99 11.24
N ASN A 127 -4.42 -18.85 10.01
CA ASN A 127 -3.88 -17.60 9.45
C ASN A 127 -2.96 -16.87 10.44
N LEU A 128 -2.01 -17.60 11.05
CA LEU A 128 -1.21 -17.06 12.14
C LEU A 128 -0.33 -15.90 11.67
N PRO A 129 -0.22 -14.81 12.45
CA PRO A 129 0.69 -13.71 12.13
C PRO A 129 2.14 -14.17 12.11
N VAL A 130 2.88 -13.75 11.09
CA VAL A 130 4.31 -14.07 10.92
C VAL A 130 5.20 -12.84 10.80
N TYR A 131 4.61 -11.68 10.56
CA TYR A 131 5.31 -10.41 10.53
C TYR A 131 4.38 -9.29 10.93
N LEU A 132 4.87 -8.38 11.78
CA LEU A 132 4.12 -7.25 12.27
C LEU A 132 4.95 -5.99 12.08
N ARG A 133 4.35 -4.94 11.52
CA ARG A 133 5.02 -3.65 11.40
C ARG A 133 4.08 -2.49 11.66
N LEU A 134 4.52 -1.62 12.56
CA LEU A 134 3.82 -0.37 12.88
C LEU A 134 4.43 0.77 12.08
N PHE A 135 3.63 1.34 11.20
CA PHE A 135 3.92 2.56 10.47
C PHE A 135 3.18 3.74 11.10
N ARG A 136 3.52 4.96 10.65
CA ARG A 136 2.71 6.12 11.02
C ARG A 136 1.33 6.01 10.37
N ALA A 137 0.28 6.50 11.02
CA ALA A 137 -1.06 6.44 10.47
C ALA A 137 -1.12 7.05 9.06
N SER A 138 -0.41 8.13 8.80
CA SER A 138 -0.36 8.74 7.46
C SER A 138 0.26 7.87 6.34
N GLN A 139 0.78 6.67 6.64
CA GLN A 139 1.47 5.76 5.70
C GLN A 139 0.62 4.52 5.38
N HIS A 140 -0.70 4.67 5.28
CA HIS A 140 -1.61 3.57 4.91
C HIS A 140 -1.40 3.02 3.48
N ASP A 141 -0.70 3.73 2.60
CA ASP A 141 -0.49 3.37 1.20
C ASP A 141 0.58 2.29 0.97
N ALA A 142 1.02 1.62 2.03
CA ALA A 142 1.84 0.41 2.03
C ALA A 142 3.18 0.48 1.24
N LEU A 143 3.61 1.65 0.79
CA LEU A 143 4.86 1.82 0.03
C LEU A 143 6.09 1.21 0.70
N PRO A 144 6.31 1.38 2.02
CA PRO A 144 7.44 0.76 2.70
C PRO A 144 7.45 -0.78 2.62
N ILE A 145 6.27 -1.39 2.46
CA ILE A 145 6.12 -2.85 2.35
C ILE A 145 6.52 -3.31 0.96
N TYR A 146 6.06 -2.63 -0.10
CA TYR A 146 6.50 -2.95 -1.45
C TYR A 146 8.02 -2.82 -1.61
N THR A 147 8.63 -1.78 -1.02
CA THR A 147 10.10 -1.64 -1.02
C THR A 147 10.81 -2.77 -0.27
N MET A 148 10.22 -3.28 0.82
CA MET A 148 10.76 -4.43 1.54
C MET A 148 10.62 -5.73 0.72
N LEU A 149 9.45 -5.97 0.14
CA LEU A 149 9.18 -7.15 -0.69
C LEU A 149 10.10 -7.17 -1.92
N GLU A 150 10.32 -6.03 -2.57
CA GLU A 150 11.29 -5.90 -3.69
C GLU A 150 12.73 -6.17 -3.24
N HIS A 151 13.12 -5.71 -2.05
CA HIS A 151 14.47 -5.96 -1.50
C HIS A 151 14.72 -7.44 -1.21
N ASP A 152 13.70 -8.14 -0.70
CA ASP A 152 13.80 -9.54 -0.28
C ASP A 152 13.44 -10.52 -1.42
N ASP A 153 13.30 -10.03 -2.66
CA ASP A 153 12.92 -10.78 -3.87
C ASP A 153 11.60 -11.57 -3.70
N ILE A 154 10.67 -10.99 -2.93
CA ILE A 154 9.35 -11.58 -2.67
C ILE A 154 8.38 -11.11 -3.73
N SER A 155 7.86 -12.06 -4.52
CA SER A 155 6.82 -11.80 -5.51
C SER A 155 5.50 -11.42 -4.84
N ALA A 156 5.17 -10.13 -4.88
CA ALA A 156 3.88 -9.62 -4.42
C ALA A 156 2.80 -9.83 -5.50
N ILE A 157 1.72 -10.54 -5.14
CA ILE A 157 0.53 -10.65 -5.98
C ILE A 157 -0.61 -9.97 -5.22
N ILE A 158 -1.20 -8.94 -5.83
CA ILE A 158 -2.43 -8.33 -5.33
C ILE A 158 -3.57 -9.03 -6.03
N ASP A 159 -4.35 -9.82 -5.30
CA ASP A 159 -5.56 -10.41 -5.86
C ASP A 159 -6.54 -9.29 -6.23
N LEU A 160 -6.98 -9.28 -7.48
CA LEU A 160 -8.00 -8.33 -7.91
C LEU A 160 -9.31 -8.79 -7.28
N ASN A 161 -9.87 -8.00 -6.38
CA ASN A 161 -11.12 -8.33 -5.69
C ASN A 161 -12.26 -8.59 -6.70
N LEU A 162 -12.49 -9.86 -7.01
CA LEU A 162 -13.52 -10.32 -7.96
C LEU A 162 -14.95 -10.08 -7.42
N ARG A 163 -15.11 -9.77 -6.12
CA ARG A 163 -16.43 -9.61 -5.47
C ARG A 163 -17.10 -8.27 -5.77
N ARG A 164 -16.42 -7.34 -6.45
CA ARG A 164 -17.02 -6.09 -6.94
C ARG A 164 -16.99 -6.04 -8.46
N SER A 165 -18.10 -6.43 -9.07
CA SER A 165 -18.54 -5.86 -10.35
C SER A 165 -18.97 -4.40 -10.13
N GLY A 166 -18.01 -3.52 -9.79
CA GLY A 166 -18.30 -2.10 -9.68
C GLY A 166 -18.66 -1.56 -11.07
N GLN A 167 -19.81 -0.88 -11.18
CA GLN A 167 -20.05 -0.03 -12.35
C GLN A 167 -19.01 1.09 -12.31
N THR A 168 -18.00 1.00 -13.18
CA THR A 168 -16.97 2.03 -13.29
C THR A 168 -17.56 3.26 -13.96
N VAL A 169 -17.34 4.44 -13.38
CA VAL A 169 -17.79 5.73 -13.94
C VAL A 169 -17.03 6.10 -15.23
N TYR A 170 -15.94 5.38 -15.53
CA TYR A 170 -15.19 5.52 -16.77
C TYR A 170 -15.70 4.50 -17.80
N ASN A 171 -16.14 5.02 -18.95
CA ASN A 171 -16.59 4.38 -20.20
C ASN A 171 -16.60 2.85 -20.22
N GLU A 172 -17.77 2.29 -20.53
CA GLU A 172 -18.23 0.89 -20.77
C GLU A 172 -17.20 -0.14 -21.29
N MET A 173 -16.03 -0.23 -20.68
CA MET A 173 -14.97 -1.15 -21.04
C MET A 173 -14.96 -2.28 -20.03
N LYS A 174 -15.16 -3.51 -20.52
CA LYS A 174 -15.15 -4.70 -19.69
C LYS A 174 -13.74 -5.25 -19.61
N MET A 175 -13.37 -5.89 -18.52
CA MET A 175 -12.13 -6.66 -18.44
C MET A 175 -12.47 -8.13 -18.75
N GLY A 176 -11.71 -8.75 -19.66
CA GLY A 176 -11.79 -10.18 -19.93
C GLY A 176 -11.29 -11.01 -18.75
N ALA A 177 -11.62 -12.30 -18.73
CA ALA A 177 -11.14 -13.24 -17.70
C ALA A 177 -9.61 -13.41 -17.71
N ASP A 178 -8.96 -13.07 -18.82
CA ASP A 178 -7.52 -13.02 -19.03
C ASP A 178 -6.88 -11.68 -18.59
N GLY A 179 -7.68 -10.76 -18.03
CA GLY A 179 -7.22 -9.43 -17.62
C GLY A 179 -7.01 -8.44 -18.77
N VAL A 180 -7.39 -8.80 -20.01
CA VAL A 180 -7.30 -7.92 -21.17
C VAL A 180 -8.56 -7.05 -21.27
N PRO A 181 -8.44 -5.72 -21.41
CA PRO A 181 -9.62 -4.88 -21.63
C PRO A 181 -10.30 -5.20 -22.97
N VAL A 182 -11.62 -5.23 -22.94
CA VAL A 182 -12.51 -5.49 -24.06
C VAL A 182 -13.34 -4.23 -24.31
N CYS A 183 -13.28 -3.71 -25.53
CA CYS A 183 -14.04 -2.52 -25.89
C CYS A 183 -15.56 -2.80 -25.93
N PRO A 184 -16.43 -1.77 -26.00
CA PRO A 184 -17.89 -1.94 -25.98
C PRO A 184 -18.46 -2.90 -27.04
N ILE A 185 -17.78 -3.06 -28.18
CA ILE A 185 -18.19 -3.98 -29.26
C ILE A 185 -17.61 -5.40 -29.10
N GLY A 186 -17.02 -5.72 -27.95
CA GLY A 186 -16.55 -7.08 -27.63
C GLY A 186 -15.18 -7.45 -28.17
N ARG A 187 -14.34 -6.47 -28.57
CA ARG A 187 -12.99 -6.72 -29.11
C ARG A 187 -11.90 -6.49 -28.07
N ASN A 188 -10.97 -7.43 -27.95
CA ASN A 188 -9.80 -7.30 -27.09
C ASN A 188 -8.90 -6.15 -27.56
N MET A 189 -8.45 -5.35 -26.60
CA MET A 189 -7.45 -4.31 -26.83
C MET A 189 -6.04 -4.91 -26.96
N LEU A 190 -5.15 -4.16 -27.58
CA LEU A 190 -3.74 -4.53 -27.73
C LEU A 190 -2.91 -3.94 -26.59
N CYS A 191 -2.06 -4.77 -25.99
CA CYS A 191 -1.02 -4.30 -25.09
C CYS A 191 -0.06 -3.42 -25.89
N TRP A 192 0.04 -2.15 -25.51
CA TRP A 192 0.85 -1.12 -26.17
C TRP A 192 2.03 -0.69 -25.28
N GLY A 193 2.53 -1.63 -24.48
CA GLY A 193 3.67 -1.43 -23.59
C GLY A 193 3.34 -0.66 -22.31
N LYS A 194 4.40 -0.34 -21.55
CA LYS A 194 4.30 0.30 -20.24
C LYS A 194 4.28 1.82 -20.36
N CYS A 195 3.33 2.49 -19.72
CA CYS A 195 3.34 3.93 -19.53
C CYS A 195 4.27 4.27 -18.36
N LEU A 196 5.51 4.68 -18.66
CA LEU A 196 6.55 4.94 -17.66
C LEU A 196 6.15 6.01 -16.62
N GLY A 197 5.42 7.05 -17.04
CA GLY A 197 5.00 8.13 -16.13
C GLY A 197 3.86 7.77 -15.16
N ARG A 198 3.13 6.69 -15.40
CA ARG A 198 2.03 6.23 -14.51
C ARG A 198 2.22 4.80 -14.00
N GLN A 199 3.30 4.13 -14.42
CA GLN A 199 3.64 2.73 -14.11
C GLN A 199 2.47 1.75 -14.37
N ARG A 200 1.71 1.97 -15.45
CA ARG A 200 0.59 1.11 -15.87
C ARG A 200 0.82 0.54 -17.27
N ILE A 201 0.29 -0.65 -17.54
CA ILE A 201 0.22 -1.19 -18.91
C ILE A 201 -0.78 -0.35 -19.70
N LYS A 202 -0.36 0.13 -20.87
CA LYS A 202 -1.20 0.90 -21.78
C LYS A 202 -1.88 -0.07 -22.75
N TRP A 203 -3.20 0.02 -22.83
CA TRP A 203 -4.00 -0.74 -23.80
C TRP A 203 -4.50 0.20 -24.89
N ARG A 204 -4.48 -0.25 -26.15
CA ARG A 204 -4.96 0.53 -27.30
C ARG A 204 -5.92 -0.27 -28.17
N CYS A 205 -6.93 0.42 -28.70
CA CYS A 205 -7.82 -0.17 -29.69
C CYS A 205 -7.03 -0.57 -30.95
N PRO A 206 -7.18 -1.81 -31.46
CA PRO A 206 -6.53 -2.25 -32.69
C PRO A 206 -6.76 -1.29 -33.87
N ALA A 207 -7.94 -0.67 -33.97
CA ALA A 207 -8.26 0.23 -35.06
C ALA A 207 -7.56 1.59 -34.99
N LYS A 208 -7.33 2.12 -33.79
CA LYS A 208 -6.58 3.37 -33.62
C LYS A 208 -5.09 3.21 -33.88
N VAL A 209 -4.58 1.99 -33.83
CA VAL A 209 -3.17 1.68 -34.16
C VAL A 209 -3.01 1.05 -35.55
N GLY A 210 -4.06 1.08 -36.39
CA GLY A 210 -4.02 0.63 -37.78
C GLY A 210 -3.86 -0.88 -37.97
N LYS A 211 -4.12 -1.68 -36.94
CA LYS A 211 -3.99 -3.16 -37.00
C LYS A 211 -5.28 -3.87 -37.37
N TRP A 212 -6.39 -3.14 -37.45
CA TRP A 212 -7.72 -3.66 -37.74
C TRP A 212 -8.66 -2.53 -38.15
N GLU A 213 -9.70 -2.80 -38.93
CA GLU A 213 -10.74 -1.82 -39.24
C GLU A 213 -11.97 -2.05 -38.36
N CYS A 214 -12.38 -1.02 -37.62
CA CYS A 214 -13.51 -1.12 -36.71
C CYS A 214 -14.83 -0.92 -37.46
N PRO A 215 -15.76 -1.90 -37.46
CA PRO A 215 -17.05 -1.77 -38.14
C PRO A 215 -17.99 -0.80 -37.42
N THR A 216 -17.74 -0.52 -36.14
CA THR A 216 -18.57 0.39 -35.32
C THR A 216 -17.67 1.15 -34.34
N PRO A 217 -17.15 2.32 -34.75
CA PRO A 217 -16.33 3.17 -33.89
C PRO A 217 -17.09 3.52 -32.60
N CYS A 218 -16.71 2.89 -31.50
CA CYS A 218 -17.41 2.95 -30.21
C CYS A 218 -16.82 3.95 -29.23
N SER A 219 -15.81 4.74 -29.64
CA SER A 219 -15.13 5.67 -28.75
C SER A 219 -14.52 6.84 -29.51
N PRO A 220 -14.71 8.09 -29.02
CA PRO A 220 -14.09 9.29 -29.59
C PRO A 220 -12.62 9.45 -29.18
N SER A 221 -12.12 8.64 -28.23
CA SER A 221 -10.75 8.72 -27.71
C SER A 221 -9.69 8.42 -28.79
N GLU A 222 -8.55 9.13 -28.75
CA GLU A 222 -7.37 8.80 -29.57
C GLU A 222 -6.74 7.44 -29.22
N TYR A 223 -7.06 6.91 -28.03
CA TYR A 223 -6.59 5.59 -27.58
C TYR A 223 -7.55 4.47 -28.01
N GLY A 224 -8.74 4.86 -28.49
CA GLY A 224 -9.93 4.02 -28.53
C GLY A 224 -10.59 3.93 -27.17
#